data_AF-A0A5A9YYM2-F1
#
_entry.id   AF-A0A5A9YYM2-F1
#
_cell.length_a   1.000
_cell.length_b   1.000
_cell.length_c   1.000
_cell.angle_alpha   90.00
_cell.angle_beta   90.00
_cell.angle_gamma   90.00
#
_symmetry.space_group_name_H-M   'P 1'
#
loop_
_entity.id
_entity.type
_entity.pdbx_description
1 polymer ?
#
loop_
_entity_poly.entity_id
_entity_poly.type
_entity_poly.pdbx_seq_one_letter_code
_entity_poly.pdbx_strand_id
1 'polypeptide(L)'
;MTDAMQRRMEAAFATVGRTADKVARKDDKIQREAREAFANTLDIWLDWLSEENPEQIEEIFFEFGCFGNATSRRRLLKHALAPEGVGERIDAQLEEWKAEEEAAKAAAQSEAAAKEGEKAGKEVTAEDDTASKVVPDAPAT
;
A
#
# COMPACT_ATOMS: atom_id res chain seq x y z
N MET A 1 -37.39 6.80 -13.41
CA MET A 1 -37.32 5.54 -12.63
C MET A 1 -38.49 5.56 -11.65
N THR A 2 -39.25 4.47 -11.50
CA THR A 2 -40.40 4.45 -10.58
C THR A 2 -39.95 4.19 -9.14
N ASP A 3 -40.67 4.68 -8.13
CA ASP A 3 -40.34 4.46 -6.71
C ASP A 3 -40.24 2.97 -6.36
N ALA A 4 -41.08 2.14 -6.97
CA ALA A 4 -41.03 0.69 -6.81
C ALA A 4 -39.77 0.06 -7.44
N MET A 5 -39.21 0.66 -8.49
CA MET A 5 -37.95 0.23 -9.10
C MET A 5 -36.75 0.71 -8.28
N GLN A 6 -36.80 1.93 -7.75
CA GLN A 6 -35.77 2.47 -6.86
C GLN A 6 -35.64 1.66 -5.57
N ARG A 7 -36.76 1.35 -4.89
CA ARG A 7 -36.76 0.49 -3.69
C ARG A 7 -36.23 -0.92 -3.97
N ARG A 8 -36.51 -1.48 -5.16
CA ARG A 8 -35.96 -2.78 -5.57
C ARG A 8 -34.46 -2.72 -5.80
N MET A 9 -33.95 -1.65 -6.41
CA MET A 9 -32.50 -1.43 -6.57
C MET A 9 -31.81 -1.24 -5.22
N GLU A 10 -32.36 -0.44 -4.31
CA GLU A 10 -31.82 -0.26 -2.95
C GLU A 10 -31.74 -1.58 -2.17
N ALA A 11 -32.80 -2.39 -2.23
CA ALA A 11 -32.82 -3.71 -1.61
C ALA A 11 -31.79 -4.68 -2.24
N ALA A 12 -31.57 -4.59 -3.55
CA ALA A 12 -30.55 -5.36 -4.25
C ALA A 12 -29.14 -4.95 -3.81
N PHE A 13 -28.83 -3.66 -3.77
CA PHE A 13 -27.54 -3.15 -3.28
C PHE A 13 -27.28 -3.51 -1.82
N ALA A 14 -28.28 -3.40 -0.95
CA ALA A 14 -28.17 -3.82 0.45
C ALA A 14 -27.89 -5.33 0.58
N THR A 15 -28.37 -6.15 -0.35
CA THR A 15 -28.11 -7.60 -0.38
C THR A 15 -26.71 -7.92 -0.89
N VAL A 16 -26.23 -7.19 -1.90
CA VAL A 16 -24.83 -7.26 -2.34
C VAL A 16 -23.89 -6.87 -1.19
N GLY A 17 -24.15 -5.76 -0.50
CA GLY A 17 -23.33 -5.31 0.64
C GLY A 17 -23.26 -6.34 1.77
N ARG A 18 -24.40 -6.93 2.16
CA ARG A 18 -24.44 -8.01 3.17
C ARG A 18 -23.71 -9.27 2.73
N THR A 19 -23.75 -9.60 1.44
CA THR A 19 -23.06 -10.76 0.90
C THR A 19 -21.55 -10.54 0.88
N ALA A 20 -21.10 -9.36 0.46
CA ALA A 20 -19.70 -8.96 0.48
C ALA A 20 -19.12 -8.97 1.91
N ASP A 21 -19.81 -8.38 2.89
CA ASP A 21 -19.41 -8.41 4.30
C ASP A 21 -19.31 -9.84 4.86
N LYS A 22 -20.27 -10.71 4.51
CA LYS A 22 -20.22 -12.13 4.93
C LYS A 22 -19.03 -12.87 4.33
N VAL A 23 -18.67 -12.59 3.08
CA VAL A 23 -17.49 -13.19 2.43
C VAL A 23 -16.21 -12.67 3.06
N ALA A 24 -16.09 -11.35 3.26
CA ALA A 24 -14.93 -10.73 3.91
C ALA A 24 -14.65 -11.32 5.30
N ARG A 25 -15.68 -11.44 6.14
CA ARG A 25 -15.53 -12.05 7.48
C ARG A 25 -15.10 -13.52 7.45
N LYS A 26 -15.51 -14.27 6.44
CA LYS A 26 -15.08 -15.67 6.28
C LYS A 26 -13.62 -15.73 5.86
N ASP A 27 -13.22 -14.86 4.93
CA ASP A 27 -11.83 -14.77 4.49
C ASP A 27 -10.92 -14.37 5.65
N ASP A 28 -11.29 -13.35 6.42
CA ASP A 28 -10.57 -12.95 7.65
C ASP A 28 -10.38 -14.12 8.62
N LYS A 29 -11.41 -14.94 8.79
CA LYS A 29 -11.34 -16.14 9.62
C LYS A 29 -10.34 -17.16 9.06
N ILE A 30 -10.41 -17.47 7.77
CA ILE A 30 -9.50 -18.41 7.10
C ILE A 30 -8.05 -17.91 7.22
N GLN A 31 -7.82 -16.63 6.97
CA GLN A 31 -6.51 -15.99 7.10
C GLN A 31 -5.98 -16.04 8.54
N ARG A 32 -6.87 -15.92 9.54
CA ARG A 32 -6.48 -16.07 10.95
C ARG A 32 -6.10 -17.52 11.27
N GLU A 33 -6.91 -18.49 10.84
CA GLU A 33 -6.63 -19.92 11.05
C GLU A 33 -5.33 -20.35 10.35
N ALA A 34 -5.05 -19.84 9.15
CA ALA A 34 -3.79 -20.08 8.45
C ALA A 34 -2.59 -19.51 9.22
N ARG A 35 -2.70 -18.28 9.74
CA ARG A 35 -1.66 -17.67 10.59
C ARG A 35 -1.42 -18.44 11.88
N GLU A 36 -2.47 -18.96 12.48
CA GLU A 36 -2.39 -19.79 13.69
C GLU A 36 -1.75 -21.15 13.41
N ALA A 37 -2.13 -21.80 12.31
CA ALA A 37 -1.50 -23.05 11.86
C ALA A 37 0.01 -22.85 11.62
N PHE A 38 0.39 -21.78 10.91
CA PHE A 38 1.80 -21.43 10.70
C PHE A 38 2.55 -21.20 12.02
N ALA A 39 1.95 -20.43 12.95
CA ALA A 39 2.56 -20.17 14.25
C ALA A 39 2.72 -21.44 15.10
N ASN A 40 1.79 -22.40 14.99
CA ASN A 40 1.86 -23.67 15.69
C ASN A 40 2.90 -24.62 15.08
N THR A 41 3.22 -24.47 13.80
CA THR A 41 4.26 -25.27 13.12
C THR A 41 5.65 -24.62 13.17
N LEU A 42 5.74 -23.35 13.56
CA LEU A 42 6.99 -22.59 13.55
C LEU A 42 8.05 -23.23 14.44
N ASP A 43 7.70 -23.64 15.66
CA ASP A 43 8.65 -24.24 16.60
C ASP A 43 9.22 -25.56 16.03
N ILE A 44 8.36 -26.41 15.45
CA ILE A 44 8.76 -27.67 14.80
C ILE A 44 9.70 -27.41 13.61
N TRP A 45 9.41 -26.36 12.85
CA TRP A 45 10.22 -26.00 11.68
C TRP A 45 11.58 -25.42 12.10
N LEU A 46 11.62 -24.62 13.16
CA LEU A 46 12.86 -24.09 13.71
C LEU A 46 13.74 -25.18 14.32
N ASP A 47 13.13 -26.16 14.99
CA ASP A 47 13.85 -27.34 15.50
C ASP A 47 14.50 -28.12 14.33
N TRP A 48 13.73 -28.44 13.29
CA TRP A 48 14.26 -29.09 12.08
C TRP A 48 15.36 -28.26 11.40
N LEU A 49 15.18 -26.95 11.30
CA LEU A 49 16.15 -26.06 10.69
C LEU A 49 17.46 -25.99 11.49
N SER A 50 17.37 -26.05 12.83
CA SER A 50 18.55 -26.08 13.70
C SER A 50 19.41 -27.33 13.53
N GLU A 51 18.81 -28.43 13.09
CA GLU A 51 19.49 -29.70 12.85
C GLU A 51 20.08 -29.77 11.44
N GLU A 52 19.30 -29.37 10.43
CA GLU A 52 19.67 -29.57 9.01
C GLU A 52 20.43 -28.38 8.40
N ASN A 53 20.08 -27.14 8.76
CA ASN A 53 20.66 -25.93 8.15
C ASN A 53 20.76 -24.78 9.19
N PRO A 54 21.59 -24.93 10.24
CA PRO A 54 21.67 -23.96 11.33
C PRO A 54 22.08 -22.55 10.87
N GLU A 55 22.83 -22.43 9.78
CA GLU A 55 23.22 -21.15 9.17
C GLU A 55 22.04 -20.34 8.63
N GLN A 56 20.89 -20.99 8.37
CA GLN A 56 19.69 -20.32 7.87
C GLN A 56 18.81 -19.74 8.97
N ILE A 57 19.05 -20.11 10.25
CA ILE A 57 18.23 -19.62 11.36
C ILE A 57 18.19 -18.10 11.37
N GLU A 58 19.35 -17.43 11.28
CA GLU A 58 19.38 -15.97 11.32
C GLU A 58 18.57 -15.34 10.20
N GLU A 59 18.70 -15.86 8.98
CA GLU A 59 18.00 -15.29 7.83
C GLU A 59 16.48 -15.45 7.95
N ILE A 60 16.03 -16.59 8.47
CA ILE A 60 14.61 -16.84 8.72
C ILE A 60 14.07 -15.87 9.78
N PHE A 61 14.81 -15.68 10.88
CA PHE A 61 14.40 -14.71 11.90
C PHE A 61 14.36 -13.28 11.37
N PHE A 62 15.33 -12.91 10.52
CA PHE A 62 15.37 -11.61 9.86
C PHE A 62 14.18 -11.40 8.91
N GLU A 63 13.98 -12.31 7.95
CA GLU A 63 12.92 -12.20 6.94
C GLU A 63 11.53 -12.14 7.59
N PHE A 64 11.22 -13.09 8.48
CA PHE A 64 9.93 -13.11 9.17
C PHE A 64 9.77 -11.91 10.12
N GLY A 65 10.88 -11.42 10.68
CA GLY A 65 10.93 -10.21 11.48
C GLY A 65 10.55 -8.96 10.69
N CYS A 66 11.07 -8.80 9.47
CA CYS A 66 10.79 -7.68 8.57
C CYS A 66 9.33 -7.66 8.09
N PHE A 67 8.77 -8.81 7.72
CA PHE A 67 7.38 -8.89 7.22
C PHE A 67 6.32 -8.97 8.32
N GLY A 68 6.71 -9.38 9.53
CA GLY A 68 5.81 -9.46 10.67
C GLY A 68 5.29 -8.09 11.13
N ASN A 69 4.08 -8.05 11.68
CA ASN A 69 3.66 -6.88 12.47
C ASN A 69 4.45 -6.83 13.80
N ALA A 70 4.37 -5.69 14.51
CA ALA A 70 5.12 -5.49 15.76
C ALA A 70 4.87 -6.57 16.83
N THR A 71 3.66 -7.13 16.90
CA THR A 71 3.33 -8.19 17.87
C THR A 71 3.99 -9.51 17.48
N SER A 72 3.88 -9.91 16.21
CA SER A 72 4.51 -11.13 15.69
C SER A 72 6.02 -11.05 15.77
N ARG A 73 6.63 -9.93 15.38
CA ARG A 73 8.08 -9.69 15.50
C ARG A 73 8.54 -9.78 16.95
N ARG A 74 7.82 -9.17 17.89
CA ARG A 74 8.14 -9.28 19.33
C ARG A 74 8.05 -10.71 19.84
N ARG A 75 7.11 -11.52 19.33
CA ARG A 75 7.01 -12.95 19.70
C ARG A 75 8.17 -13.75 19.10
N LEU A 76 8.49 -13.51 17.84
CA LEU A 76 9.61 -14.14 17.13
C LEU A 76 10.92 -13.89 17.86
N LEU A 77 11.25 -12.63 18.17
CA LEU A 77 12.49 -12.24 18.86
C LEU A 77 12.62 -12.74 20.32
N LYS A 78 11.57 -13.34 20.89
CA LYS A 78 11.63 -14.01 22.20
C LYS A 78 11.89 -15.51 22.11
N HIS A 79 11.95 -16.07 20.91
CA HIS A 79 12.19 -17.48 20.71
C HIS A 79 13.60 -17.86 21.20
N ALA A 80 13.77 -19.07 21.73
CA ALA A 80 15.05 -19.52 22.29
C ALA A 80 16.17 -19.60 21.25
N LEU A 81 15.81 -19.87 19.99
CA LEU A 81 16.73 -19.92 18.85
C LEU A 81 16.94 -18.56 18.16
N ALA A 82 16.38 -17.46 18.69
CA ALA A 82 16.56 -16.14 18.08
C ALA A 82 18.03 -15.70 18.15
N PRO A 83 18.70 -15.44 17.02
CA PRO A 83 20.10 -15.03 17.05
C PRO A 83 20.30 -13.64 17.66
N GLU A 84 21.46 -13.43 18.27
CA GLU A 84 21.85 -12.13 18.81
C GLU A 84 21.99 -11.11 17.67
N GLY A 85 21.57 -9.86 17.88
CA GLY A 85 21.66 -8.80 16.87
C GLY A 85 20.61 -8.84 15.75
N VAL A 86 19.85 -9.94 15.58
CA VAL A 86 18.84 -10.03 14.51
C VAL A 86 17.73 -8.96 14.67
N GLY A 87 17.39 -8.61 15.91
CA GLY A 87 16.43 -7.54 16.20
C GLY A 87 16.90 -6.17 15.69
N GLU A 88 18.17 -5.84 15.91
CA GLU A 88 18.77 -4.58 15.45
C GLU A 88 18.82 -4.54 13.91
N ARG A 89 19.18 -5.67 13.28
CA ARG A 89 19.18 -5.81 11.81
C ARG A 89 17.78 -5.57 11.23
N ILE A 90 16.74 -6.11 11.87
CA ILE A 90 15.34 -5.90 11.45
C ILE A 90 14.95 -4.43 11.60
N ASP A 91 15.25 -3.81 12.74
CA ASP A 91 14.88 -2.43 12.99
C ASP A 91 15.55 -1.48 11.97
N ALA A 92 16.83 -1.70 11.66
CA ALA A 92 17.54 -0.95 10.61
C ALA A 92 16.88 -1.09 9.23
N GLN A 93 16.47 -2.31 8.83
CA GLN A 93 15.80 -2.55 7.55
C GLN A 93 14.43 -1.85 7.47
N LEU A 94 13.68 -1.86 8.57
CA LEU A 94 12.37 -1.18 8.64
C LEU A 94 12.51 0.34 8.57
N GLU A 95 13.56 0.89 9.16
CA GLU A 95 13.87 2.32 9.04
C GLU A 95 14.26 2.71 7.62
N GLU A 96 15.07 1.89 6.94
CA GLU A 96 15.44 2.08 5.54
C GLU A 96 14.20 2.12 4.64
N TRP A 97 13.35 1.09 4.70
CA TRP A 97 12.13 1.04 3.88
C TRP A 97 11.17 2.19 4.17
N LYS A 98 11.08 2.61 5.43
CA LYS A 98 10.27 3.78 5.79
C LYS A 98 10.83 5.06 5.16
N ALA A 99 12.15 5.24 5.16
CA ALA A 99 12.79 6.38 4.50
C ALA A 99 12.58 6.36 2.99
N GLU A 100 12.69 5.19 2.36
CA GLU A 100 12.42 5.00 0.92
C GLU A 100 10.96 5.29 0.56
N GLU A 101 10.00 4.82 1.37
CA GLU A 101 8.57 5.07 1.14
C GLU A 101 8.25 6.58 1.25
N GLU A 102 8.80 7.27 2.25
CA GLU A 102 8.62 8.71 2.40
C GLU A 102 9.28 9.50 1.25
N ALA A 103 10.46 9.09 0.79
CA ALA A 103 11.10 9.67 -0.38
C ALA A 103 10.26 9.47 -1.66
N ALA A 104 9.70 8.28 -1.86
CA ALA A 104 8.83 7.97 -3.00
C ALA A 104 7.53 8.80 -2.96
N LYS A 105 6.91 8.95 -1.77
CA LYS A 105 5.74 9.82 -1.60
C LYS A 105 6.06 11.28 -1.92
N ALA A 106 7.19 11.80 -1.45
CA ALA A 106 7.61 13.17 -1.73
C ALA A 106 7.87 13.40 -3.23
N ALA A 107 8.52 12.45 -3.90
CA ALA A 107 8.73 12.49 -5.35
C ALA A 107 7.40 12.47 -6.12
N ALA A 108 6.47 11.58 -5.76
CA ALA A 108 5.16 11.51 -6.37
C ALA A 108 4.33 12.80 -6.18
N GLN A 109 4.41 13.43 -5.01
CA GLN A 109 3.76 14.72 -4.76
C GLN A 109 4.38 15.86 -5.59
N SER A 110 5.72 15.88 -5.72
CA SER A 110 6.42 16.85 -6.56
C SER A 110 6.07 16.69 -8.05
N GLU A 111 6.00 15.46 -8.54
CA GLU A 111 5.60 15.19 -9.93
C GLU A 111 4.13 15.54 -10.20
N ALA A 112 3.23 15.29 -9.23
CA ALA A 112 1.84 15.69 -9.34
C ALA A 112 1.70 17.22 -9.41
N ALA A 113 2.40 17.95 -8.55
CA ALA A 113 2.40 19.42 -8.53
C ALA A 113 2.99 20.02 -9.82
N ALA A 114 4.06 19.43 -10.38
CA ALA A 114 4.65 19.88 -11.64
C ALA A 114 3.68 19.70 -12.83
N LYS A 115 2.95 18.58 -12.88
CA LYS A 115 1.94 18.32 -13.93
C LYS A 115 0.70 19.22 -13.81
N GLU A 116 0.32 19.61 -12.60
CA GLU A 116 -0.75 20.60 -12.39
C GLU A 116 -0.31 22.02 -12.78
N GLY A 117 0.93 22.40 -12.48
CA GLY A 117 1.53 23.67 -12.94
C GLY A 117 1.66 23.77 -14.46
N GLU A 118 2.00 22.68 -15.15
CA GLU A 118 2.08 22.64 -16.62
C GLU A 118 0.70 22.76 -17.28
N LYS A 119 -0.35 22.19 -16.69
CA LYS A 119 -1.73 22.39 -17.16
C LYS A 119 -2.20 23.83 -16.98
N ALA A 120 -1.93 24.45 -15.83
CA ALA A 120 -2.29 25.84 -15.57
C ALA A 120 -1.53 26.82 -16.48
N GLY A 121 -0.24 26.57 -16.76
CA GLY A 121 0.57 27.41 -17.66
C GLY A 121 0.12 27.36 -19.13
N LYS A 122 -0.52 26.26 -19.55
CA LYS A 122 -1.03 26.10 -20.93
C LYS A 122 -2.41 26.73 -21.14
N GLU A 123 -3.16 26.99 -20.07
CA GLU A 123 -4.46 27.66 -20.13
C GLU A 123 -4.31 29.19 -20.17
N VAL A 124 -3.28 29.75 -19.52
CA VAL A 124 -2.99 31.20 -19.51
C VAL A 124 -2.45 31.72 -20.86
N THR A 125 -1.77 30.88 -21.66
CA THR A 125 -1.23 31.30 -22.96
C THR A 125 -2.24 31.26 -24.11
N ALA A 126 -3.45 30.74 -23.90
CA ALA A 126 -4.48 30.65 -24.93
C ALA A 126 -5.38 31.92 -25.03
N GLU A 127 -5.38 32.80 -24.03
CA GLU A 127 -6.28 33.97 -23.99
C GLU A 127 -5.67 35.29 -24.47
N ASP A 128 -4.34 35.40 -24.64
CA ASP A 128 -3.68 36.68 -24.98
C ASP A 128 -3.40 36.91 -26.49
N ASP A 129 -3.72 35.95 -27.37
CA ASP A 129 -3.42 36.05 -28.83
C ASP A 129 -4.61 36.50 -29.70
N THR A 130 -5.59 37.23 -29.14
CA THR A 130 -6.73 37.77 -29.92
C THR A 130 -6.83 39.30 -29.96
N ALA A 131 -5.91 40.03 -29.33
CA ALA A 131 -5.97 41.49 -29.23
C ALA A 131 -4.92 42.22 -30.09
N SER A 132 -4.71 41.83 -31.36
CA SER A 132 -3.97 42.71 -32.28
C SER A 132 -4.24 42.45 -33.76
N LYS A 133 -5.39 42.90 -34.27
CA LYS A 133 -5.56 43.22 -35.69
C LYS A 133 -6.73 44.18 -35.91
N VAL A 134 -6.49 45.47 -35.64
CA VAL A 134 -7.29 46.56 -36.21
C VAL A 134 -6.39 47.29 -37.20
N VAL A 135 -6.62 47.03 -38.49
CA VAL A 135 -5.96 47.73 -39.61
C VAL A 135 -6.71 49.06 -39.83
N PRO A 136 -6.03 50.21 -39.87
CA PRO A 136 -6.67 51.45 -40.28
C PRO A 136 -6.79 51.52 -41.80
N ASP A 137 -8.02 51.79 -42.23
CA ASP A 137 -8.47 52.16 -43.56
C ASP A 137 -7.80 53.47 -44.04
N ALA A 138 -7.35 53.50 -45.29
CA ALA A 138 -7.07 54.75 -45.99
C ALA A 138 -7.25 54.59 -47.52
N PRO A 139 -7.75 55.63 -48.21
CA PRO A 139 -8.60 55.46 -49.39
C PRO A 139 -7.96 55.86 -50.72
N ALA A 140 -8.55 55.30 -51.79
CA ALA A 140 -8.68 55.76 -53.19
C ALA A 140 -7.68 56.79 -53.75
N THR A 141 -6.95 56.41 -54.81
CA THR A 141 -7.32 56.69 -56.22
C THR A 141 -6.43 55.91 -57.18
#